data_AF-A0AAA9SCI5-F1
#
_entry.id   AF-A0AAA9SCI5-F1
#
_cell.length_a   1.000
_cell.length_b   1.000
_cell.length_c   1.000
_cell.angle_alpha   90.00
_cell.angle_beta   90.00
_cell.angle_gamma   90.00
#
_symmetry.space_group_name_H-M   'P 1'
#
loop_
_entity.id
_entity.type
_entity.pdbx_description
1 polymer ?
#
loop_
_entity_poly.entity_id
_entity_poly.type
_entity_poly.pdbx_seq_one_letter_code
_entity_poly.pdbx_strand_id
1 'polypeptide(L)'
;MLETLRERLLSVQQDFTSGYEDTWAALHRRAKECASAGERVDSEVVMLSAHWEKKQASLRDLQQQLQQLPGLIADLESLTASLTHLEASFEEVENHLLNLEDLCGQCELERHKHMQSQQLENYKKNKRKELETFKAELDAEHSQKVLEMEQTQQLKLKERQKFFEEAFQQDMEQYLSTGYLQIAERREPMGSMSSMEVNVDMLEQMDLMDISDQEALDVFLNSGGEENTLLSPISGPEASPGQDAVTLQVPTPSQAPATPPSSSSPGTDPASRDPSEGGESPVVQSDEEGVEVDTALATLHSDDSDS
;
A
#
# COMPACT_ATOMS: atom_id res chain seq x y z
N MET A 1 -83.31 -105.84 66.04
CA MET A 1 -83.75 -105.52 64.67
C MET A 1 -83.98 -104.01 64.50
N LEU A 2 -84.74 -103.34 65.37
CA LEU A 2 -84.94 -101.88 65.31
C LEU A 2 -83.65 -101.07 65.60
N GLU A 3 -82.85 -101.47 66.60
CA GLU A 3 -81.54 -100.83 66.91
C GLU A 3 -80.62 -100.81 65.67
N THR A 4 -80.54 -101.95 64.98
CA THR A 4 -79.68 -102.17 63.82
C THR A 4 -80.10 -101.33 62.61
N LEU A 5 -81.40 -101.04 62.49
CA LEU A 5 -81.95 -100.22 61.42
C LEU A 5 -81.74 -98.73 61.70
N ARG A 6 -81.82 -98.34 62.98
CA ARG A 6 -81.47 -96.99 63.48
C ARG A 6 -79.98 -96.71 63.28
N GLU A 7 -79.09 -97.64 63.60
CA GLU A 7 -77.64 -97.52 63.36
C GLU A 7 -77.30 -97.38 61.87
N ARG A 8 -77.95 -98.17 61.00
CA ARG A 8 -77.76 -98.04 59.54
C ARG A 8 -78.27 -96.71 58.99
N LEU A 9 -79.41 -96.22 59.47
CA LEU A 9 -79.94 -94.91 59.07
C LEU A 9 -79.03 -93.78 59.54
N LEU A 10 -78.51 -93.86 60.77
CA LEU A 10 -77.52 -92.92 61.31
C LEU A 10 -76.22 -92.95 60.50
N SER A 11 -75.72 -94.12 60.13
CA SER A 11 -74.54 -94.27 59.26
C SER A 11 -74.77 -93.64 57.89
N VAL A 12 -75.89 -93.95 57.23
CA VAL A 12 -76.20 -93.37 55.90
C VAL A 12 -76.39 -91.86 55.98
N GLN A 13 -77.03 -91.36 57.03
CA GLN A 13 -77.18 -89.92 57.26
C GLN A 13 -75.82 -89.26 57.52
N GLN A 14 -74.97 -89.88 58.35
CA GLN A 14 -73.62 -89.39 58.65
C GLN A 14 -72.74 -89.39 57.40
N ASP A 15 -72.78 -90.45 56.60
CA ASP A 15 -72.04 -90.58 55.33
C ASP A 15 -72.51 -89.55 54.30
N PHE A 16 -73.83 -89.31 54.21
CA PHE A 16 -74.38 -88.27 53.35
C PHE A 16 -73.97 -86.86 53.78
N THR A 17 -74.02 -86.58 55.09
CA THR A 17 -73.58 -85.28 55.62
C THR A 17 -72.08 -85.08 55.47
N SER A 18 -71.27 -86.13 55.70
CA SER A 18 -69.82 -86.09 55.51
C SER A 18 -69.45 -85.88 54.04
N GLY A 19 -70.11 -86.59 53.12
CA GLY A 19 -69.88 -86.41 51.68
C GLY A 19 -70.26 -85.02 51.18
N TYR A 20 -71.33 -84.42 51.71
CA TYR A 20 -71.67 -83.03 51.40
C TYR A 20 -70.63 -82.04 51.99
N GLU A 21 -70.19 -82.25 53.23
CA GLU A 21 -69.15 -81.43 53.85
C GLU A 21 -67.82 -81.50 53.08
N ASP A 22 -67.40 -82.69 52.66
CA ASP A 22 -66.18 -82.90 51.88
C ASP A 22 -66.26 -82.24 50.50
N THR A 23 -67.38 -82.39 49.80
CA THR A 23 -67.59 -81.75 48.49
C THR A 23 -67.68 -80.23 48.59
N TRP A 24 -68.30 -79.70 49.65
CA TRP A 24 -68.35 -78.27 49.93
C TRP A 24 -66.96 -77.72 50.28
N ALA A 25 -66.20 -78.41 51.12
CA ALA A 25 -64.82 -78.05 51.45
C ALA A 25 -63.90 -78.07 50.21
N ALA A 26 -64.05 -79.07 49.33
CA ALA A 26 -63.32 -79.16 48.07
C ALA A 26 -63.72 -78.04 47.10
N LEU A 27 -65.00 -77.65 47.05
CA LEU A 27 -65.46 -76.51 46.25
C LEU A 27 -64.87 -75.19 46.75
N HIS A 28 -64.89 -74.93 48.06
CA HIS A 28 -64.30 -73.72 48.65
C HIS A 28 -62.80 -73.65 48.44
N ARG A 29 -62.10 -74.78 48.60
CA ARG A 29 -60.66 -74.85 48.31
C ARG A 29 -60.36 -74.47 46.86
N ARG A 30 -61.09 -75.06 45.91
CA ARG A 30 -60.95 -74.71 44.49
C ARG A 30 -61.33 -73.27 44.18
N ALA A 31 -62.38 -72.74 44.81
CA ALA A 31 -62.77 -71.34 44.66
C ALA A 31 -61.67 -70.40 45.16
N LYS A 32 -61.03 -70.72 46.30
CA LYS A 32 -59.90 -69.96 46.85
C LYS A 32 -58.67 -70.04 45.94
N GLU A 33 -58.33 -71.24 45.45
CA GLU A 33 -57.23 -71.43 44.49
C GLU A 33 -57.49 -70.63 43.20
N CYS A 34 -58.73 -70.67 42.68
CA CYS A 34 -59.14 -69.89 41.52
C CYS A 34 -59.04 -68.38 41.76
N ALA A 35 -59.46 -67.90 42.94
CA ALA A 35 -59.31 -66.48 43.31
C ALA A 35 -57.83 -66.07 43.37
N SER A 36 -56.96 -66.87 44.01
CA SER A 36 -55.52 -66.58 44.05
C SER A 36 -54.85 -66.63 42.68
N ALA A 37 -55.30 -67.52 41.78
CA ALA A 37 -54.80 -67.58 40.42
C ALA A 37 -55.25 -66.34 39.63
N GLY A 38 -56.49 -65.88 39.85
CA GLY A 38 -57.02 -64.63 39.30
C GLY A 38 -56.22 -63.41 39.74
N GLU A 39 -55.93 -63.28 41.05
CA GLU A 39 -55.12 -62.17 41.60
C GLU A 39 -53.71 -62.13 41.00
N ARG A 40 -53.09 -63.29 40.77
CA ARG A 40 -51.76 -63.36 40.14
C ARG A 40 -51.80 -62.89 38.68
N VAL A 41 -52.78 -63.34 37.90
CA VAL A 41 -52.94 -62.89 36.51
C VAL A 41 -53.26 -61.40 36.45
N ASP A 42 -54.11 -60.90 37.34
CA ASP A 42 -54.42 -59.46 37.43
C ASP A 42 -53.15 -58.64 37.71
N SER A 43 -52.32 -59.10 38.65
CA SER A 43 -51.02 -58.48 38.95
C SER A 43 -50.09 -58.45 37.73
N GLU A 44 -50.02 -59.54 36.96
CA GLU A 44 -49.23 -59.60 35.72
C GLU A 44 -49.77 -58.66 34.63
N VAL A 45 -51.09 -58.56 34.50
CA VAL A 45 -51.75 -57.65 33.54
C VAL A 45 -51.46 -56.19 33.89
N VAL A 46 -51.56 -55.81 35.17
CA VAL A 46 -51.26 -54.46 35.65
C VAL A 46 -49.79 -54.10 35.42
N MET A 47 -48.88 -55.04 35.68
CA MET A 47 -47.45 -54.84 35.41
C MET A 47 -47.18 -54.65 33.92
N LEU A 48 -47.82 -55.46 33.06
CA LEU A 48 -47.66 -55.37 31.62
C LEU A 48 -48.25 -54.07 31.06
N SER A 49 -49.40 -53.61 31.57
CA SER A 49 -50.00 -52.34 31.16
C SER A 49 -49.13 -51.16 31.54
N ALA A 50 -48.58 -51.15 32.76
CA ALA A 50 -47.64 -50.11 33.20
C ALA A 50 -46.37 -50.08 32.32
N HIS A 51 -45.83 -51.26 31.98
CA HIS A 51 -44.68 -51.33 31.07
C HIS A 51 -45.02 -50.83 29.66
N TRP A 52 -46.19 -51.20 29.13
CA TRP A 52 -46.67 -50.72 27.84
C TRP A 52 -46.84 -49.20 27.82
N GLU A 53 -47.48 -48.61 28.84
CA GLU A 53 -47.67 -47.17 28.95
C GLU A 53 -46.33 -46.43 28.99
N LYS A 54 -45.35 -46.95 29.75
CA LYS A 54 -43.99 -46.39 29.79
C LYS A 54 -43.34 -46.42 28.42
N LYS A 55 -43.40 -47.55 27.71
CA LYS A 55 -42.85 -47.67 26.35
C LYS A 55 -43.55 -46.74 25.36
N GLN A 56 -44.87 -46.62 25.47
CA GLN A 56 -45.66 -45.72 24.64
C GLN A 56 -45.31 -44.25 24.91
N ALA A 57 -45.10 -43.86 26.17
CA ALA A 57 -44.62 -42.52 26.52
C ALA A 57 -43.25 -42.23 25.89
N SER A 58 -42.27 -43.13 26.08
CA SER A 58 -40.94 -42.96 25.49
C SER A 58 -40.97 -42.88 23.96
N LEU A 59 -41.85 -43.64 23.30
CA LEU A 59 -42.00 -43.59 21.84
C LEU A 59 -42.63 -42.27 21.37
N ARG A 60 -43.60 -41.72 22.12
CA ARG A 60 -44.16 -40.39 21.83
C ARG A 60 -43.12 -39.29 21.99
N ASP A 61 -42.29 -39.35 23.03
CA ASP A 61 -41.21 -38.39 23.26
C ASP A 61 -40.21 -38.42 22.09
N LEU A 62 -39.79 -39.61 21.67
CA LEU A 62 -38.90 -39.79 20.51
C LEU A 62 -39.55 -39.26 19.22
N GLN A 63 -40.83 -39.54 19.00
CA GLN A 63 -41.56 -39.02 17.85
C GLN A 63 -41.61 -37.49 17.85
N GLN A 64 -41.82 -36.86 19.02
CA GLN A 64 -41.79 -35.41 19.16
C GLN A 64 -40.41 -34.83 18.85
N GLN A 65 -39.33 -35.47 19.28
CA GLN A 65 -37.96 -35.05 18.94
C GLN A 65 -37.69 -35.18 17.44
N LEU A 66 -38.08 -36.28 16.82
CA LEU A 66 -37.97 -36.48 15.36
C LEU A 66 -38.74 -35.42 14.57
N GLN A 67 -39.89 -34.98 15.08
CA GLN A 67 -40.69 -33.93 14.45
C GLN A 67 -40.04 -32.54 14.50
N GLN A 68 -39.07 -32.32 15.39
CA GLN A 68 -38.31 -31.05 15.48
C GLN A 68 -37.12 -31.01 14.49
N LEU A 69 -36.65 -32.17 14.01
CA LEU A 69 -35.50 -32.26 13.11
C LEU A 69 -35.62 -31.40 11.84
N PRO A 70 -36.78 -31.29 11.16
CA PRO A 70 -36.94 -30.40 10.01
C PRO A 70 -36.72 -28.92 10.36
N GLY A 71 -37.09 -28.49 11.58
CA GLY A 71 -36.82 -27.12 12.04
C GLY A 71 -35.32 -26.87 12.19
N LEU A 72 -34.60 -27.80 12.82
CA LEU A 72 -33.14 -27.72 12.92
C LEU A 72 -32.45 -27.70 11.56
N ILE A 73 -32.96 -28.49 10.60
CA ILE A 73 -32.44 -28.49 9.21
C ILE A 73 -32.66 -27.11 8.58
N ALA A 74 -33.85 -26.52 8.71
CA ALA A 74 -34.13 -25.18 8.17
C ALA A 74 -33.24 -24.10 8.81
N ASP A 75 -32.97 -24.20 10.12
CA ASP A 75 -32.07 -23.28 10.82
C ASP A 75 -30.62 -23.43 10.30
N LEU A 76 -30.16 -24.66 10.08
CA LEU A 76 -28.84 -24.93 9.49
C LEU A 76 -28.75 -24.43 8.04
N GLU A 77 -29.79 -24.62 7.25
CA GLU A 77 -29.87 -24.09 5.87
C GLU A 77 -29.82 -22.55 5.87
N SER A 78 -30.53 -21.91 6.80
CA SER A 78 -30.48 -20.44 6.97
C SER A 78 -29.10 -19.95 7.40
N LEU A 79 -28.46 -20.63 8.36
CA LEU A 79 -27.10 -20.30 8.78
C LEU A 79 -26.10 -20.47 7.63
N THR A 80 -26.23 -21.55 6.86
CA THR A 80 -25.41 -21.80 5.67
C THR A 80 -25.61 -20.68 4.65
N ALA A 81 -26.84 -20.28 4.37
CA ALA A 81 -27.12 -19.16 3.47
C ALA A 81 -26.51 -17.85 3.98
N SER A 82 -26.61 -17.55 5.28
CA SER A 82 -26.00 -16.36 5.87
C SER A 82 -24.48 -16.36 5.76
N LEU A 83 -23.84 -17.52 5.93
CA LEU A 83 -22.40 -17.67 5.77
C LEU A 83 -21.99 -17.41 4.32
N THR A 84 -22.69 -18.00 3.34
CA THR A 84 -22.40 -17.76 1.92
C THR A 84 -22.56 -16.29 1.51
N HIS A 85 -23.55 -15.60 2.09
CA HIS A 85 -23.72 -14.16 1.87
C HIS A 85 -22.58 -13.35 2.48
N LEU A 86 -22.16 -13.71 3.69
CA LEU A 86 -21.05 -13.06 4.38
C LEU A 86 -19.72 -13.27 3.62
N GLU A 87 -19.46 -14.47 3.12
CA GLU A 87 -18.31 -14.78 2.27
C GLU A 87 -18.28 -13.88 1.02
N ALA A 88 -19.42 -13.76 0.32
CA ALA A 88 -19.52 -12.87 -0.83
C ALA A 88 -19.28 -11.38 -0.47
N SER A 89 -19.75 -10.95 0.70
CA SER A 89 -19.51 -9.58 1.18
C SER A 89 -18.04 -9.32 1.53
N PHE A 90 -17.32 -10.31 2.05
CA PHE A 90 -15.88 -10.20 2.30
C PHE A 90 -15.11 -10.11 0.98
N GLU A 91 -15.44 -10.94 -0.01
CA GLU A 91 -14.85 -10.86 -1.35
C GLU A 91 -15.10 -9.48 -1.98
N GLU A 92 -16.29 -8.90 -1.82
CA GLU A 92 -16.57 -7.54 -2.28
C GLU A 92 -15.68 -6.50 -1.58
N VAL A 93 -15.51 -6.58 -0.26
CA VAL A 93 -14.64 -5.66 0.50
C VAL A 93 -13.18 -5.81 0.09
N GLU A 94 -12.69 -7.03 -0.08
CA GLU A 94 -11.32 -7.31 -0.56
C GLU A 94 -11.08 -6.67 -1.94
N ASN A 95 -12.04 -6.81 -2.86
CA ASN A 95 -11.97 -6.16 -4.17
C ASN A 95 -11.93 -4.63 -4.05
N HIS A 96 -12.74 -4.03 -3.18
CA HIS A 96 -12.71 -2.58 -2.95
C HIS A 96 -11.39 -2.10 -2.33
N LEU A 97 -10.80 -2.87 -1.42
CA LEU A 97 -9.49 -2.56 -0.84
C LEU A 97 -8.39 -2.60 -1.89
N LEU A 98 -8.39 -3.60 -2.76
CA LEU A 98 -7.43 -3.71 -3.86
C LEU A 98 -7.54 -2.52 -4.83
N ASN A 99 -8.77 -2.13 -5.19
CA ASN A 99 -9.02 -0.94 -6.01
C ASN A 99 -8.54 0.36 -5.32
N LEU A 100 -8.68 0.46 -3.99
CA LEU A 100 -8.21 1.61 -3.23
C LEU A 100 -6.68 1.67 -3.21
N GLU A 101 -6.01 0.53 -3.05
CA GLU A 101 -4.55 0.44 -3.13
C GLU A 101 -4.03 0.90 -4.49
N ASP A 102 -4.64 0.42 -5.58
CA ASP A 102 -4.32 0.85 -6.94
C ASP A 102 -4.50 2.37 -7.13
N LEU A 103 -5.61 2.92 -6.62
CA LEU A 103 -5.87 4.36 -6.73
C LEU A 103 -4.89 5.20 -5.90
N CYS A 104 -4.51 4.72 -4.71
CA CYS A 104 -3.48 5.35 -3.89
C CYS A 104 -2.12 5.36 -4.63
N GLY A 105 -1.71 4.22 -5.20
CA GLY A 105 -0.49 4.12 -6.00
C GLY A 105 -0.49 5.08 -7.19
N GLN A 106 -1.61 5.19 -7.90
CA GLN A 106 -1.77 6.16 -8.99
C GLN A 106 -1.66 7.62 -8.51
N CYS A 107 -2.30 7.96 -7.39
CA CYS A 107 -2.22 9.30 -6.81
C CYS A 107 -0.79 9.68 -6.41
N GLU A 108 -0.04 8.74 -5.84
CA GLU A 108 1.36 8.94 -5.49
C GLU A 108 2.24 9.15 -6.72
N LEU A 109 2.05 8.32 -7.75
CA LEU A 109 2.78 8.43 -9.01
C LEU A 109 2.54 9.79 -9.68
N GLU A 110 1.29 10.23 -9.79
CA GLU A 110 0.97 11.55 -10.37
C GLU A 110 1.54 12.69 -9.53
N ARG A 111 1.54 12.56 -8.20
CA ARG A 111 2.18 13.54 -7.31
C ARG A 111 3.69 13.63 -7.55
N HIS A 112 4.37 12.49 -7.71
CA HIS A 112 5.80 12.43 -7.98
C HIS A 112 6.14 13.06 -9.34
N LYS A 113 5.38 12.72 -10.37
CA LYS A 113 5.51 13.30 -11.71
C LYS A 113 5.30 14.81 -11.69
N HIS A 114 4.26 15.28 -11.00
CA HIS A 114 3.99 16.71 -10.86
C HIS A 114 5.13 17.44 -10.14
N MET A 115 5.63 16.87 -9.04
CA MET A 115 6.76 17.42 -8.28
C MET A 115 8.01 17.56 -9.15
N GLN A 116 8.38 16.51 -9.90
CA GLN A 116 9.54 16.57 -10.80
C GLN A 116 9.35 17.59 -11.94
N SER A 117 8.15 17.64 -12.54
CA SER A 117 7.84 18.62 -13.58
C SER A 117 8.00 20.06 -13.05
N GLN A 118 7.50 20.32 -11.83
CA GLN A 118 7.62 21.62 -11.20
C GLN A 118 9.08 21.97 -10.87
N GLN A 119 9.87 21.01 -10.37
CA GLN A 119 11.31 21.20 -10.14
C GLN A 119 12.04 21.56 -11.42
N LEU A 120 11.76 20.86 -12.52
CA LEU A 120 12.37 21.12 -13.82
C LEU A 120 11.97 22.49 -14.37
N GLU A 121 10.70 22.88 -14.24
CA GLU A 121 10.22 24.20 -14.66
C GLU A 121 10.89 25.33 -13.86
N ASN A 122 10.99 25.16 -12.54
CA ASN A 122 11.68 26.11 -11.65
C ASN A 122 13.16 26.23 -12.00
N TYR A 123 13.84 25.11 -12.26
CA TYR A 123 15.24 25.11 -12.70
C TYR A 123 15.43 25.86 -14.02
N LYS A 124 14.60 25.56 -15.04
CA LYS A 124 14.62 26.27 -16.33
C LYS A 124 14.35 27.76 -16.18
N LYS A 125 13.43 28.14 -15.28
CA LYS A 125 13.14 29.55 -14.98
C LYS A 125 14.33 30.23 -14.29
N ASN A 126 14.99 29.58 -13.35
CA ASN A 126 16.17 30.14 -12.68
C ASN A 126 17.33 30.33 -13.66
N LYS A 127 17.58 29.34 -14.51
CA LYS A 127 18.63 29.42 -15.54
C LYS A 127 18.39 30.55 -16.54
N ARG A 128 17.14 30.77 -16.96
CA ARG A 128 16.79 31.92 -17.82
C ARG A 128 17.08 33.25 -17.13
N LYS A 129 16.75 33.38 -15.84
CA LYS A 129 17.05 34.59 -15.07
C LYS A 129 18.56 34.81 -14.91
N GLU A 130 19.31 33.77 -14.58
CA GLU A 130 20.79 33.85 -14.48
C GLU A 130 21.43 34.30 -15.79
N LEU A 131 20.95 33.80 -16.93
CA LEU A 131 21.41 34.23 -18.25
C LEU A 131 21.05 35.69 -18.55
N GLU A 132 19.83 36.11 -18.20
CA GLU A 132 19.38 37.50 -18.36
C GLU A 132 20.22 38.47 -17.49
N THR A 133 20.54 38.08 -16.26
CA THR A 133 21.41 38.89 -15.37
C THR A 133 22.84 38.95 -15.90
N PHE A 134 23.43 37.82 -16.31
CA PHE A 134 24.78 37.80 -16.85
C PHE A 134 24.90 38.65 -18.12
N LYS A 135 23.89 38.59 -18.99
CA LYS A 135 23.82 39.44 -20.18
C LYS A 135 23.78 40.91 -19.81
N ALA A 136 22.91 41.30 -18.86
CA ALA A 136 22.81 42.69 -18.43
C ALA A 136 24.10 43.20 -17.75
N GLU A 137 24.78 42.36 -16.98
CA GLU A 137 26.08 42.67 -16.38
C GLU A 137 27.15 42.89 -17.45
N LEU A 138 27.22 42.02 -18.46
CA LEU A 138 28.17 42.15 -19.58
C LEU A 138 27.89 43.40 -20.42
N ASP A 139 26.62 43.71 -20.70
CA ASP A 139 26.21 44.93 -21.40
C ASP A 139 26.60 46.20 -20.61
N ALA A 140 26.46 46.17 -19.28
CA ALA A 140 26.87 47.26 -18.39
C ALA A 140 28.40 47.42 -18.33
N GLU A 141 29.14 46.31 -18.22
CA GLU A 141 30.61 46.31 -18.23
C GLU A 141 31.15 46.86 -19.56
N HIS A 142 30.57 46.42 -20.69
CA HIS A 142 30.94 46.95 -22.00
C HIS A 142 30.67 48.46 -22.10
N SER A 143 29.49 48.91 -21.66
CA SER A 143 29.12 50.33 -21.65
C SER A 143 30.06 51.16 -20.78
N GLN A 144 30.44 50.64 -19.61
CA GLN A 144 31.41 51.27 -18.71
C GLN A 144 32.79 51.37 -19.37
N LYS A 145 33.29 50.28 -19.97
CA LYS A 145 34.61 50.25 -20.62
C LYS A 145 34.69 51.22 -21.81
N VAL A 146 33.62 51.34 -22.58
CA VAL A 146 33.52 52.34 -23.66
C VAL A 146 33.62 53.76 -23.10
N LEU A 147 32.90 54.05 -22.00
CA LEU A 147 32.95 55.36 -21.35
C LEU A 147 34.32 55.68 -20.74
N GLU A 148 34.97 54.69 -20.10
CA GLU A 148 36.34 54.82 -19.57
C GLU A 148 37.37 55.09 -20.69
N MET A 149 37.24 54.37 -21.81
CA MET A 149 38.09 54.58 -22.99
C MET A 149 37.89 55.98 -23.58
N GLU A 150 36.64 56.45 -23.70
CA GLU A 150 36.34 57.80 -24.18
C GLU A 150 36.90 58.87 -23.22
N GLN A 151 36.73 58.72 -21.91
CA GLN A 151 37.30 59.63 -20.91
C GLN A 151 38.82 59.67 -20.98
N THR A 152 39.47 58.50 -21.10
CA THR A 152 40.92 58.39 -21.26
C THR A 152 41.39 59.12 -22.52
N GLN A 153 40.68 58.94 -23.64
CA GLN A 153 40.97 59.66 -24.88
C GLN A 153 40.78 61.17 -24.73
N GLN A 154 39.69 61.63 -24.10
CA GLN A 154 39.45 63.06 -23.84
C GLN A 154 40.51 63.67 -22.93
N LEU A 155 40.98 62.95 -21.92
CA LEU A 155 42.04 63.40 -21.01
C LEU A 155 43.36 63.58 -21.76
N LYS A 156 43.75 62.62 -22.62
CA LYS A 156 44.92 62.75 -23.51
C LYS A 156 44.83 63.97 -24.42
N LEU A 157 43.66 64.23 -25.01
CA LEU A 157 43.43 65.41 -25.86
C LEU A 157 43.54 66.72 -25.07
N LYS A 158 42.98 66.77 -23.85
CA LYS A 158 43.06 67.95 -22.97
C LYS A 158 44.48 68.21 -22.47
N GLU A 159 45.23 67.18 -22.08
CA GLU A 159 46.65 67.32 -21.71
C GLU A 159 47.49 67.85 -22.86
N ARG A 160 47.26 67.32 -24.07
CA ARG A 160 47.90 67.82 -25.29
C ARG A 160 47.55 69.29 -25.57
N GLN A 161 46.28 69.67 -25.41
CA GLN A 161 45.87 71.08 -25.54
C GLN A 161 46.59 71.97 -24.51
N LYS A 162 46.65 71.53 -23.25
CA LYS A 162 47.35 72.26 -22.18
C LYS A 162 48.84 72.44 -22.47
N PHE A 163 49.49 71.42 -23.01
CA PHE A 163 50.90 71.48 -23.41
C PHE A 163 51.14 72.57 -24.47
N PHE A 164 50.26 72.67 -25.47
CA PHE A 164 50.36 73.72 -26.49
C PHE A 164 50.06 75.12 -25.95
N GLU A 165 49.06 75.24 -25.07
CA GLU A 165 48.73 76.51 -24.42
C GLU A 165 49.91 77.01 -23.57
N GLU A 166 50.55 76.12 -22.80
CA GLU A 166 51.73 76.46 -22.00
C GLU A 166 52.92 76.88 -22.87
N ALA A 167 53.16 76.18 -23.99
CA ALA A 167 54.18 76.59 -24.96
C ALA A 167 53.89 77.98 -25.55
N PHE A 168 52.63 78.28 -25.89
CA PHE A 168 52.24 79.60 -26.39
C PHE A 168 52.39 80.69 -25.33
N GLN A 169 52.01 80.40 -24.08
CA GLN A 169 52.16 81.34 -22.96
C GLN A 169 53.64 81.69 -22.73
N GLN A 170 54.52 80.68 -22.77
CA GLN A 170 55.97 80.87 -22.68
C GLN A 170 56.50 81.76 -23.82
N ASP A 171 56.07 81.49 -25.05
CA ASP A 171 56.43 82.28 -26.24
C ASP A 171 55.97 83.74 -26.10
N MET A 172 54.75 83.97 -25.59
CA MET A 172 54.20 85.30 -25.36
C MET A 172 54.95 86.05 -24.25
N GLU A 173 55.25 85.39 -23.13
CA GLU A 173 56.06 85.95 -22.04
C GLU A 173 57.48 86.31 -22.49
N GLN A 174 58.08 85.46 -23.33
CA GLN A 174 59.38 85.72 -23.93
C GLN A 174 59.33 86.95 -24.85
N TYR A 175 58.31 87.06 -25.70
CA TYR A 175 58.14 88.25 -26.56
C TYR A 175 57.99 89.54 -25.75
N LEU A 176 57.16 89.53 -24.70
CA LEU A 176 56.98 90.69 -23.82
C LEU A 176 58.25 91.06 -23.07
N SER A 177 59.10 90.07 -22.73
CA SER A 177 60.36 90.29 -22.00
C SER A 177 61.51 90.77 -22.90
N THR A 178 61.60 90.28 -24.14
CA THR A 178 62.77 90.46 -25.02
C THR A 178 62.51 91.34 -26.26
N GLY A 179 61.24 91.56 -26.64
CA GLY A 179 60.84 92.38 -27.79
C GLY A 179 60.90 91.70 -29.17
N TYR A 180 61.35 90.44 -29.27
CA TYR A 180 61.40 89.65 -30.50
C TYR A 180 61.04 88.18 -30.21
N LEU A 181 60.38 87.50 -31.14
CA LEU A 181 59.85 86.13 -30.97
C LEU A 181 60.74 85.11 -31.72
N GLN A 182 61.31 84.12 -31.00
CA GLN A 182 62.22 83.11 -31.58
C GLN A 182 61.49 81.79 -31.90
N ILE A 183 60.65 81.79 -32.93
CA ILE A 183 59.82 80.61 -33.27
C ILE A 183 60.61 79.53 -34.04
N ALA A 184 61.65 79.91 -34.77
CA ALA A 184 62.27 79.03 -35.77
C ALA A 184 63.38 78.10 -35.24
N GLU A 185 64.00 78.42 -34.11
CA GLU A 185 65.27 77.78 -33.69
C GLU A 185 65.08 76.62 -32.69
N ARG A 186 63.89 76.47 -32.08
CA ARG A 186 63.63 75.45 -31.03
C ARG A 186 62.78 74.26 -31.48
N ARG A 187 62.40 74.17 -32.75
CA ARG A 187 61.48 73.13 -33.27
C ARG A 187 62.28 71.98 -33.88
N GLU A 188 62.54 70.92 -33.12
CA GLU A 188 62.82 69.61 -33.75
C GLU A 188 61.62 69.21 -34.63
N PRO A 189 61.83 68.53 -35.77
CA PRO A 189 60.76 68.22 -36.72
C PRO A 189 59.55 67.61 -36.00
N MET A 190 58.45 68.34 -35.99
CA MET A 190 57.20 67.86 -35.44
C MET A 190 56.77 66.63 -36.24
N GLY A 191 56.92 65.45 -35.66
CA GLY A 191 56.29 64.24 -36.18
C GLY A 191 54.79 64.51 -36.33
N SER A 192 54.31 64.45 -37.58
CA SER A 192 52.94 64.58 -38.06
C SER A 192 51.92 65.20 -37.09
N MET A 193 51.59 66.47 -37.30
CA MET A 193 50.42 67.13 -36.70
C MET A 193 49.07 66.68 -37.28
N SER A 194 49.08 65.67 -38.16
CA SER A 194 47.89 65.08 -38.76
C SER A 194 47.93 63.58 -38.51
N SER A 195 47.15 63.11 -37.56
CA SER A 195 46.35 61.89 -37.66
C SER A 195 45.53 61.78 -36.38
N MET A 196 44.21 61.80 -36.55
CA MET A 196 43.36 60.97 -35.72
C MET A 196 43.95 59.56 -35.88
N GLU A 197 44.76 59.11 -34.93
CA GLU A 197 45.15 57.71 -34.87
C GLU A 197 43.84 56.96 -34.59
N VAL A 198 43.19 56.53 -35.67
CA VAL A 198 42.09 55.57 -35.62
C VAL A 198 42.71 54.34 -34.97
N ASN A 199 42.23 53.93 -33.79
CA ASN A 199 42.68 52.69 -33.15
C ASN A 199 42.29 51.53 -34.07
N VAL A 200 43.15 51.19 -35.05
CA VAL A 200 42.95 50.10 -36.02
C VAL A 200 42.79 48.77 -35.27
N ASP A 201 43.47 48.63 -34.13
CA ASP A 201 43.44 47.44 -33.27
C ASP A 201 42.05 47.17 -32.63
N MET A 202 41.18 48.18 -32.51
CA MET A 202 39.80 48.00 -32.04
C MET A 202 38.85 47.54 -33.15
N LEU A 203 39.18 47.82 -34.42
CA LEU A 203 38.36 47.45 -35.56
C LEU A 203 38.53 45.96 -35.91
N GLU A 204 39.73 45.41 -35.68
CA GLU A 204 40.06 44.01 -35.94
C GLU A 204 39.38 43.02 -34.95
N GLN A 205 38.92 43.50 -33.79
CA GLN A 205 38.28 42.66 -32.77
C GLN A 205 36.75 42.46 -32.97
N MET A 206 36.13 43.25 -33.85
CA MET A 206 34.69 43.23 -34.09
C MET A 206 34.24 42.09 -35.02
N ASP A 207 35.17 41.53 -35.82
CA ASP A 207 34.85 40.56 -36.89
C ASP A 207 34.97 39.08 -36.48
N LEU A 208 35.40 38.76 -35.26
CA LEU A 208 35.73 37.37 -34.88
C LEU A 208 34.66 36.61 -34.06
N MET A 209 33.52 37.21 -33.71
CA MET A 209 32.56 36.62 -32.76
C MET A 209 31.21 36.18 -33.36
N ASP A 210 30.95 36.43 -34.64
CA ASP A 210 29.59 36.30 -35.20
C ASP A 210 29.31 35.01 -36.00
N ILE A 211 30.14 33.96 -35.86
CA ILE A 211 30.04 32.76 -36.73
C ILE A 211 30.07 31.39 -36.05
N SER A 212 30.10 31.27 -34.72
CA SER A 212 30.26 29.94 -34.08
C SER A 212 28.99 29.29 -33.50
N ASP A 213 27.89 30.01 -33.24
CA ASP A 213 26.84 29.48 -32.34
C ASP A 213 25.46 29.21 -32.97
N GLN A 214 25.25 29.50 -34.26
CA GLN A 214 23.93 29.33 -34.88
C GLN A 214 23.58 27.84 -35.15
N GLU A 215 24.57 26.99 -35.39
CA GLU A 215 24.35 25.56 -35.73
C GLU A 215 24.21 24.68 -34.48
N ALA A 216 24.80 25.07 -33.35
CA ALA A 216 24.71 24.34 -32.08
C ALA A 216 23.33 24.44 -31.40
N LEU A 217 22.62 25.56 -31.61
CA LEU A 217 21.29 25.79 -31.03
C LEU A 217 20.20 24.94 -31.72
N ASP A 218 20.32 24.70 -33.03
CA ASP A 218 19.37 23.90 -33.80
C ASP A 218 19.42 22.40 -33.44
N VAL A 219 20.60 21.87 -33.08
CA VAL A 219 20.74 20.47 -32.62
C VAL A 219 20.11 20.27 -31.24
N PHE A 220 20.17 21.28 -30.37
CA PHE A 220 19.61 21.23 -29.02
C PHE A 220 18.08 21.33 -28.99
N LEU A 221 17.50 22.15 -29.88
CA LEU A 221 16.04 22.30 -29.99
C LEU A 221 15.36 21.12 -30.69
N ASN A 222 16.04 20.47 -31.63
CA ASN A 222 15.47 19.35 -32.40
C ASN A 222 15.65 17.96 -31.74
N SER A 223 16.48 17.82 -30.69
CA SER A 223 16.68 16.52 -29.99
C SER A 223 15.71 16.24 -28.83
N GLY A 224 14.71 17.09 -28.61
CA GLY A 224 13.83 17.06 -27.43
C GLY A 224 12.40 16.54 -27.66
N GLY A 225 12.13 15.80 -28.73
CA GLY A 225 10.75 15.43 -29.06
C GLY A 225 10.60 14.26 -30.03
N GLU A 226 10.92 13.05 -29.58
CA GLU A 226 10.37 11.85 -30.21
C GLU A 226 9.95 10.81 -29.18
N GLU A 227 8.77 11.03 -28.59
CA GLU A 227 7.83 9.94 -28.37
C GLU A 227 6.40 10.46 -28.34
N ASN A 228 5.64 9.98 -29.33
CA ASN A 228 4.18 9.89 -29.35
C ASN A 228 3.37 11.14 -29.71
N THR A 229 3.04 11.32 -31.00
CA THR A 229 1.63 11.56 -31.38
C THR A 229 1.34 11.16 -32.83
N LEU A 230 0.57 10.08 -32.96
CA LEU A 230 -0.30 9.83 -34.11
C LEU A 230 -1.23 11.05 -34.34
N LEU A 231 -1.44 11.39 -35.62
CA LEU A 231 -2.71 11.77 -36.29
C LEU A 231 -2.55 12.96 -37.26
N SER A 232 -2.81 12.66 -38.54
CA SER A 232 -2.97 13.57 -39.68
C SER A 232 -4.18 14.52 -39.55
N PRO A 233 -4.35 15.45 -40.49
CA PRO A 233 -5.51 15.29 -41.38
C PRO A 233 -5.31 15.68 -42.86
N ILE A 234 -5.84 14.81 -43.73
CA ILE A 234 -6.73 15.05 -44.89
C ILE A 234 -6.30 16.03 -46.03
N SER A 235 -5.98 15.46 -47.20
CA SER A 235 -6.57 15.81 -48.52
C SER A 235 -6.15 14.77 -49.57
N GLY A 236 -7.11 14.03 -50.14
CA GLY A 236 -6.96 13.23 -51.38
C GLY A 236 -7.45 14.03 -52.61
N PRO A 237 -7.73 13.42 -53.79
CA PRO A 237 -7.63 12.02 -54.25
C PRO A 237 -6.61 11.87 -55.43
N GLU A 238 -6.17 10.71 -55.93
CA GLU A 238 -6.94 9.63 -56.60
C GLU A 238 -6.03 8.44 -57.00
N ALA A 239 -6.66 7.28 -57.26
CA ALA A 239 -6.19 6.07 -57.96
C ALA A 239 -5.34 4.99 -57.22
N SER A 240 -6.03 3.89 -56.90
CA SER A 240 -5.66 2.52 -56.49
C SER A 240 -5.15 1.61 -57.64
N PRO A 241 -4.86 0.29 -57.45
CA PRO A 241 -4.20 -0.46 -56.36
C PRO A 241 -3.16 -1.52 -56.85
N GLY A 242 -2.48 -2.22 -55.92
CA GLY A 242 -1.87 -3.55 -56.13
C GLY A 242 -0.39 -3.64 -55.71
N GLN A 243 -0.07 -3.96 -54.45
CA GLN A 243 0.18 -5.30 -53.89
C GLN A 243 1.47 -5.99 -54.37
N ASP A 244 2.48 -6.00 -53.51
CA ASP A 244 3.48 -7.08 -53.30
C ASP A 244 3.83 -6.99 -51.80
N ALA A 245 3.38 -7.89 -50.91
CA ALA A 245 3.73 -9.30 -50.71
C ALA A 245 5.16 -9.52 -50.16
N VAL A 246 5.24 -10.42 -49.16
CA VAL A 246 6.43 -11.07 -48.56
C VAL A 246 6.94 -10.37 -47.27
N THR A 247 6.43 -10.72 -46.08
CA THR A 247 6.65 -11.94 -45.26
C THR A 247 8.10 -12.09 -44.75
N LEU A 248 8.24 -12.19 -43.43
CA LEU A 248 9.07 -13.13 -42.64
C LEU A 248 9.67 -12.40 -41.42
N GLN A 249 9.12 -12.54 -40.22
CA GLN A 249 9.21 -13.68 -39.28
C GLN A 249 10.29 -13.44 -38.21
N VAL A 250 9.81 -13.35 -36.97
CA VAL A 250 10.51 -13.21 -35.68
C VAL A 250 11.27 -14.50 -35.33
N PRO A 251 12.36 -14.39 -34.55
CA PRO A 251 12.53 -15.29 -33.41
C PRO A 251 12.80 -14.54 -32.09
N THR A 252 12.04 -14.89 -31.04
CA THR A 252 12.30 -14.62 -29.61
C THR A 252 12.85 -15.90 -28.94
N PRO A 253 13.10 -15.96 -27.61
CA PRO A 253 14.29 -15.46 -26.92
C PRO A 253 14.94 -16.56 -26.03
N SER A 254 16.14 -16.32 -25.46
CA SER A 254 16.75 -16.95 -24.24
C SER A 254 18.26 -16.61 -24.23
N GLN A 255 19.00 -16.33 -23.16
CA GLN A 255 18.79 -16.24 -21.71
C GLN A 255 20.06 -15.57 -21.10
N ALA A 256 19.88 -14.76 -20.05
CA ALA A 256 20.82 -14.32 -18.99
C ALA A 256 22.15 -13.58 -19.32
N PRO A 257 22.45 -12.52 -18.55
CA PRO A 257 23.83 -12.17 -18.19
C PRO A 257 24.06 -12.17 -16.68
N ALA A 258 25.17 -12.79 -16.26
CA ALA A 258 25.82 -12.58 -14.98
C ALA A 258 26.84 -11.42 -15.10
N THR A 259 26.89 -10.56 -14.09
CA THR A 259 27.84 -9.45 -13.92
C THR A 259 28.88 -9.75 -12.83
N PRO A 260 30.17 -9.42 -13.05
CA PRO A 260 31.19 -9.15 -12.03
C PRO A 260 31.68 -7.67 -12.13
N PRO A 261 32.73 -7.18 -11.42
CA PRO A 261 33.21 -7.39 -10.04
C PRO A 261 33.58 -6.07 -9.26
N SER A 262 33.98 -6.21 -7.97
CA SER A 262 35.06 -5.47 -7.23
C SER A 262 35.02 -3.93 -7.03
N SER A 263 35.55 -3.27 -5.97
CA SER A 263 36.13 -3.59 -4.63
C SER A 263 36.43 -2.26 -3.87
N SER A 264 36.51 -2.32 -2.53
CA SER A 264 37.40 -1.56 -1.59
C SER A 264 36.96 -0.25 -0.90
N SER A 265 36.66 -0.35 0.42
CA SER A 265 37.31 0.21 1.65
C SER A 265 38.08 1.56 1.63
N PRO A 266 38.31 2.28 2.77
CA PRO A 266 38.48 1.84 4.19
C PRO A 266 37.62 2.64 5.21
N GLY A 267 37.44 2.35 6.51
CA GLY A 267 38.16 1.57 7.51
C GLY A 267 38.46 2.51 8.71
N THR A 268 37.86 2.32 9.89
CA THR A 268 38.41 2.66 11.23
C THR A 268 37.48 2.09 12.31
N ASP A 269 38.04 1.31 13.22
CA ASP A 269 37.51 0.92 14.54
C ASP A 269 38.46 1.60 15.57
N PRO A 270 38.02 2.05 16.76
CA PRO A 270 38.14 1.13 17.91
C PRO A 270 37.17 1.37 19.10
N ALA A 271 37.08 0.33 19.93
CA ALA A 271 37.20 0.33 21.39
C ALA A 271 35.96 0.03 22.26
N SER A 272 36.22 -0.96 23.12
CA SER A 272 35.54 -1.45 24.32
C SER A 272 35.23 -0.43 25.42
N ARG A 273 34.09 -0.61 26.13
CA ARG A 273 33.96 -0.81 27.60
C ARG A 273 32.55 -0.46 28.13
N ASP A 274 31.99 -1.36 28.93
CA ASP A 274 30.96 -1.14 29.97
C ASP A 274 31.67 -0.61 31.27
N PRO A 275 31.04 -0.11 32.36
CA PRO A 275 29.61 0.02 32.70
C PRO A 275 29.18 1.36 33.40
N SER A 276 27.88 1.44 33.73
CA SER A 276 27.29 2.06 34.94
C SER A 276 26.69 3.49 34.91
N GLU A 277 25.49 3.55 35.53
CA GLU A 277 24.72 4.66 36.13
C GLU A 277 23.88 5.63 35.24
N GLY A 278 22.56 5.50 35.41
CA GLY A 278 21.72 6.60 35.89
C GLY A 278 21.09 7.51 34.84
N GLY A 279 19.86 7.18 34.41
CA GLY A 279 19.05 8.08 33.59
C GLY A 279 17.63 7.55 33.39
N GLU A 280 16.73 8.03 34.22
CA GLU A 280 15.29 7.77 34.28
C GLU A 280 14.49 8.11 32.99
N SER A 281 13.66 7.17 32.53
CA SER A 281 12.51 7.46 31.66
C SER A 281 11.41 6.39 31.82
N PRO A 282 10.13 6.76 31.72
CA PRO A 282 9.03 5.99 32.29
C PRO A 282 8.61 4.81 31.42
N VAL A 283 8.38 3.67 32.07
CA VAL A 283 7.76 2.46 31.53
C VAL A 283 6.25 2.67 31.47
N VAL A 284 5.69 2.61 30.26
CA VAL A 284 4.25 2.53 30.04
C VAL A 284 3.82 1.08 30.27
N GLN A 285 2.90 0.89 31.21
CA GLN A 285 2.27 -0.37 31.54
C GLN A 285 1.44 -0.87 30.35
N SER A 286 1.58 -2.14 29.98
CA SER A 286 0.54 -2.86 29.25
C SER A 286 0.04 -4.01 30.10
N ASP A 287 -1.28 -4.10 30.05
CA ASP A 287 -2.23 -4.84 30.85
C ASP A 287 -2.27 -6.33 30.47
N GLU A 288 -2.91 -7.10 31.35
CA GLU A 288 -3.38 -8.50 31.35
C GLU A 288 -3.40 -9.33 30.04
N GLU A 289 -3.37 -10.67 30.03
CA GLU A 289 -4.08 -11.65 30.88
C GLU A 289 -3.39 -13.02 30.75
N GLY A 290 -3.14 -13.67 31.89
CA GLY A 290 -2.59 -15.02 31.95
C GLY A 290 -3.71 -16.06 31.86
N VAL A 291 -3.62 -16.98 30.91
CA VAL A 291 -4.56 -18.10 30.77
C VAL A 291 -4.25 -19.14 31.86
N GLU A 292 -5.02 -19.11 32.96
CA GLU A 292 -5.09 -20.21 33.93
C GLU A 292 -5.89 -21.37 33.30
N VAL A 293 -5.23 -22.52 33.13
CA VAL A 293 -5.89 -23.77 32.71
C VAL A 293 -6.27 -24.54 33.97
N ASP A 294 -7.50 -24.35 34.45
CA ASP A 294 -8.09 -25.19 35.49
C ASP A 294 -8.19 -26.64 35.00
N THR A 295 -7.27 -27.48 35.45
CA THR A 295 -7.32 -28.94 35.29
C THR A 295 -7.54 -29.58 36.65
N ALA A 296 -8.79 -29.51 37.13
CA ALA A 296 -9.21 -30.19 38.35
C ALA A 296 -10.65 -30.69 38.24
N LEU A 297 -10.85 -31.89 37.65
CA LEU A 297 -11.92 -32.82 38.04
C LEU A 297 -11.80 -34.17 37.28
N ALA A 298 -10.97 -35.06 37.83
CA ALA A 298 -11.00 -36.49 37.51
C ALA A 298 -10.83 -37.29 38.81
N THR A 299 -11.85 -37.23 39.66
CA THR A 299 -12.08 -38.20 40.73
C THR A 299 -13.42 -38.85 40.48
N LEU A 300 -13.44 -39.85 39.59
CA LEU A 300 -14.53 -40.82 39.55
C LEU A 300 -14.20 -41.98 40.48
N HIS A 301 -15.09 -42.11 41.47
CA HIS A 301 -15.24 -43.24 42.37
C HIS A 301 -15.14 -44.58 41.63
N SER A 302 -14.29 -45.46 42.13
CA SER A 302 -14.47 -46.90 41.97
C SER A 302 -15.05 -47.38 43.29
N ASP A 303 -16.38 -47.50 43.37
CA ASP A 303 -17.07 -48.15 44.48
C ASP A 303 -17.54 -49.53 44.03
N ASP A 304 -17.21 -50.48 44.89
CA ASP A 304 -17.72 -51.83 45.12
C ASP A 304 -18.61 -52.51 44.05
N SER A 305 -18.06 -53.59 43.49
CA SER A 305 -18.84 -54.72 43.00
C SER A 305 -18.83 -55.82 44.05
N ASP A 306 -19.95 -55.95 44.74
CA ASP A 306 -20.33 -57.09 45.56
C ASP A 306 -20.91 -58.17 44.62
N SER A 307 -20.15 -59.25 44.39
CA SER A 307 -20.59 -60.58 43.88
C SER A 307 -19.43 -61.58 43.93
#